data_AF-A0A948KZ69-F1
#
_entry.id   AF-A0A948KZ69-F1
#
_cell.length_a   1.000
_cell.length_b   1.000
_cell.length_c   1.000
_cell.angle_alpha   90.00
_cell.angle_beta   90.00
_cell.angle_gamma   90.00
#
_symmetry.space_group_name_H-M   'P 1'
#
loop_
_entity.id
_entity.type
_entity.pdbx_description
1 polymer ?
#
loop_
_entity_poly.entity_id
_entity_poly.type
_entity_poly.pdbx_seq_one_letter_code
_entity_poly.pdbx_strand_id
1 'polypeptide(L)' 'MDEPKLSPFALNRGRIVLLILGAFLVLIAISTSMGGINAYQQLREANAAATSATQEPTTVEPTLSP' A
#
# COMPACT_ATOMS: atom_id res chain seq x y z
N MET A 1 29.00 6.04 46.54
CA MET A 1 28.20 4.85 46.18
C MET A 1 27.14 5.34 45.20
N ASP A 2 27.45 5.34 43.91
CA ASP A 2 26.52 5.77 42.88
C ASP A 2 25.57 4.61 42.58
N GLU A 3 24.39 4.64 43.17
CA GLU A 3 23.33 3.68 42.86
C GLU A 3 22.97 3.81 41.37
N PRO A 4 22.91 2.70 40.61
CA PRO A 4 22.57 2.76 39.20
C PRO A 4 21.13 3.25 39.07
N LYS A 5 20.98 4.54 38.74
CA LYS A 5 19.70 5.19 38.48
C LYS A 5 19.00 4.49 37.32
N LEU A 6 18.13 3.53 37.65
CA LEU A 6 17.21 2.85 36.74
C LEU A 6 16.23 3.89 36.19
N SER A 7 16.67 4.62 35.18
CA SER A 7 15.86 5.62 34.50
C SER A 7 14.64 4.92 33.87
N PRO A 8 13.43 5.50 33.95
CA PRO A 8 12.26 4.98 33.25
C PRO A 8 12.46 4.94 31.73
N PHE A 9 13.42 5.69 31.19
CA PHE A 9 13.87 5.63 29.79
C PHE A 9 15.16 4.83 29.58
N ALA A 10 15.64 4.11 30.60
CA ALA A 10 16.81 3.26 30.46
C ALA A 10 16.60 2.25 29.32
N LEU A 11 17.52 2.26 28.38
CA LEU A 11 17.44 1.47 27.16
C LEU A 11 17.75 0.01 27.49
N ASN A 12 16.71 -0.79 27.73
CA ASN A 12 16.84 -2.22 27.97
C ASN A 12 16.65 -3.01 26.66
N ARG A 13 17.29 -4.17 26.51
CA ARG A 13 17.19 -5.02 25.30
C ARG A 13 15.75 -5.26 24.85
N GLY A 14 14.85 -5.54 25.80
CA GLY A 14 13.43 -5.72 25.48
C GLY A 14 12.75 -4.46 24.93
N ARG A 15 13.11 -3.27 25.43
CA ARG A 15 12.57 -2.00 24.94
C ARG A 15 13.09 -1.66 23.55
N ILE A 16 14.34 -2.00 23.25
CA ILE A 16 14.93 -1.83 21.92
C ILE A 16 14.12 -2.63 20.89
N VAL A 17 13.81 -3.91 21.19
CA VAL A 17 12.99 -4.75 20.31
C VAL A 17 11.60 -4.14 20.11
N LEU A 18 10.96 -3.66 21.19
CA LEU A 18 9.65 -3.01 21.12
C LEU A 18 9.68 -1.72 20.29
N LEU A 19 10.72 -0.90 20.41
CA LEU A 19 10.90 0.32 19.63
C LEU A 19 11.11 0.01 18.15
N ILE A 20 11.91 -1.01 17.82
CA ILE A 20 12.10 -1.45 16.44
C ILE A 20 10.77 -1.94 15.85
N LEU A 21 10.03 -2.78 16.59
CA LEU A 21 8.74 -3.30 16.16
C LEU A 21 7.73 -2.18 15.94
N GLY A 22 7.65 -1.22 16.89
CA GLY A 22 6.78 -0.05 16.78
C GLY A 22 7.14 0.84 15.58
N ALA A 23 8.43 1.11 15.38
CA ALA A 23 8.90 1.88 14.23
C ALA A 23 8.56 1.19 12.90
N PHE A 24 8.68 -0.14 12.84
CA PHE A 24 8.31 -0.93 11.66
C PHE A 24 6.81 -0.83 11.34
N LEU A 25 5.95 -0.93 12.36
CA LEU A 25 4.50 -0.77 12.22
C LEU A 25 4.13 0.62 11.72
N VAL A 26 4.77 1.66 12.27
CA VAL A 26 4.54 3.05 11.82
C VAL A 26 4.96 3.23 10.36
N LEU A 27 6.12 2.71 9.95
CA LEU A 27 6.59 2.73 8.55
C LEU A 27 5.60 2.06 7.60
N ILE A 28 5.09 0.87 7.96
CA ILE A 28 4.11 0.13 7.16
C ILE A 28 2.80 0.92 7.07
N ALA A 29 2.33 1.48 8.20
CA ALA A 29 1.10 2.26 8.23
C ALA A 29 1.19 3.50 7.32
N ILE A 30 2.31 4.23 7.37
CA ILE A 30 2.55 5.38 6.49
C ILE A 30 2.59 4.93 5.03
N SER A 31 3.35 3.89 4.71
CA SER A 31 3.47 3.34 3.35
C SER A 31 2.10 2.92 2.79
N THR A 32 1.28 2.28 3.62
CA THR A 32 -0.07 1.86 3.25
C THR A 32 -0.99 3.05 3.05
N SER A 33 -0.90 4.06 3.92
CA SER A 33 -1.68 5.29 3.82
C SER A 33 -1.31 6.15 2.60
N MET A 34 -0.05 6.16 2.18
CA MET A 34 0.43 6.96 1.04
C MET A 34 0.23 6.29 -0.33
N GLY A 35 0.10 4.97 -0.41
CA GLY A 35 0.02 4.33 -1.73
C GLY A 35 -0.44 2.87 -1.76
N GLY A 36 -0.55 2.19 -0.62
CA GLY A 36 -0.95 0.78 -0.57
C GLY A 36 -2.37 0.55 -1.08
N ILE A 37 -3.34 1.39 -0.68
CA ILE A 37 -4.73 1.29 -1.16
C ILE A 37 -4.87 1.81 -2.60
N ASN A 38 -4.10 2.84 -2.97
CA ASN A 38 -4.17 3.49 -4.28
C ASN A 38 -3.65 2.57 -5.41
N ALA A 39 -2.59 1.78 -5.15
CA ALA A 39 -2.05 0.86 -6.15
C ALA A 39 -3.06 -0.22 -6.60
N TYR A 40 -3.84 -0.78 -5.67
CA TYR A 40 -4.89 -1.74 -6.01
C TYR A 40 -6.05 -1.09 -6.78
N GLN A 41 -6.40 0.16 -6.47
CA GLN A 41 -7.41 0.91 -7.22
C GLN A 41 -6.92 1.22 -8.64
N GLN A 42 -5.69 1.70 -8.80
CA GLN A 42 -5.09 1.97 -10.11
C GLN A 42 -4.97 0.72 -10.97
N LEU A 43 -4.58 -0.42 -10.39
CA LEU A 43 -4.53 -1.69 -11.13
C LEU A 43 -5.93 -2.14 -11.55
N ARG A 44 -6.94 -1.97 -10.70
CA ARG A 44 -8.34 -2.29 -11.04
C ARG A 44 -8.89 -1.36 -12.12
N GLU A 45 -8.62 -0.07 -12.02
CA GLU A 45 -9.02 0.93 -13.02
C GLU A 45 -8.32 0.71 -14.36
N ALA A 46 -7.01 0.41 -14.35
CA ALA A 46 -6.28 0.06 -15.57
C ALA A 46 -6.81 -1.23 -16.21
N ASN A 47 -7.15 -2.24 -15.39
CA ASN A 47 -7.74 -3.48 -15.89
C ASN A 47 -9.17 -3.26 -16.43
N ALA A 48 -9.97 -2.44 -15.77
CA ALA A 48 -11.29 -2.04 -16.23
C ALA A 48 -11.20 -1.24 -17.54
N ALA A 49 -10.28 -0.28 -17.65
CA ALA A 49 -10.05 0.47 -18.87
C ALA A 49 -9.58 -0.41 -20.04
N ALA A 50 -8.69 -1.39 -19.79
CA ALA A 50 -8.25 -2.34 -20.80
C ALA A 50 -9.37 -3.32 -21.23
N THR A 51 -10.21 -3.75 -20.28
CA THR A 51 -11.36 -4.62 -20.55
C THR A 51 -12.44 -3.87 -21.34
N SER A 52 -12.74 -2.62 -20.97
CA SER A 52 -13.65 -1.75 -21.73
C SER A 52 -13.10 -1.42 -23.11
N ALA A 53 -11.79 -1.20 -23.26
CA ALA A 53 -11.12 -0.98 -24.54
C ALA A 53 -11.09 -2.23 -25.44
N THR A 54 -11.33 -3.42 -24.89
CA THR A 54 -11.52 -4.66 -25.67
C THR A 54 -12.99 -4.82 -26.11
N GLN A 55 -13.92 -4.07 -25.53
CA GLN A 55 -15.36 -4.19 -25.79
C GLN A 55 -15.88 -3.28 -26.91
N GLU A 56 -15.11 -2.27 -27.34
CA GLU A 56 -15.29 -1.57 -28.62
C GLU A 56 -14.00 -1.78 -29.44
N PRO A 57 -14.01 -2.40 -30.64
CA PRO A 57 -15.06 -2.39 -31.66
C PRO A 57 -15.36 -3.78 -32.26
N THR A 58 -16.57 -4.30 -32.05
CA THR A 58 -17.16 -5.17 -33.08
C THR A 58 -17.91 -4.28 -34.05
N THR A 59 -17.18 -3.88 -35.09
CA THR A 59 -17.65 -3.43 -36.40
C THR A 59 -19.04 -3.99 -36.72
N VAL A 60 -20.05 -3.13 -36.59
CA VAL A 60 -21.27 -3.22 -37.40
C VAL A 60 -21.05 -2.25 -38.54
N GLU A 61 -20.47 -2.74 -39.63
CA GLU A 61 -20.42 -2.04 -40.92
C GLU A 61 -20.47 -3.13 -42.01
N PRO A 62 -20.97 -2.84 -43.22
CA PRO A 62 -22.31 -2.38 -43.57
C PRO A 62 -22.94 -3.34 -44.59
N THR A 63 -24.18 -3.80 -44.39
CA THR A 63 -24.91 -4.46 -45.50
C THR A 63 -25.58 -3.40 -46.36
N LEU A 64 -24.78 -2.78 -47.22
CA LEU A 64 -25.25 -2.05 -48.40
C LEU A 64 -25.34 -3.05 -49.58
N SER A 65 -26.50 -3.10 -50.25
CA SER A 65 -26.74 -3.43 -51.69
C SER A 65 -27.92 -4.39 -51.88
N PRO A 66 -28.55 -4.43 -53.08
CA PRO A 66 -28.85 -3.37 -54.06
C PRO A 66 -30.36 -3.09 -54.20
#